data_AF-A0A356W386-F1
#
_entry.id   AF-A0A356W386-F1
#
_cell.length_a   1.000
_cell.length_b   1.000
_cell.length_c   1.000
_cell.angle_alpha   90.00
_cell.angle_beta   90.00
_cell.angle_gamma   90.00
#
_symmetry.space_group_name_H-M   'P 1'
#
loop_
_entity.id
_entity.type
_entity.pdbx_description
1 polymer ?
#
loop_
_entity_poly.entity_id
_entity_poly.type
_entity_poly.pdbx_seq_one_letter_code
_entity_poly.pdbx_strand_id
1 'polypeptide(L)'
;MPLSFNPLTEKGIPIDRQFRNWSELTSKPFDTREVHPYTRCRVILMNGIEVEAIINSHNAARRIADTGVKQMLALVRKEDSLANSGVIYRSSIVASDQTADIA
;
A
#
# COMPACT_ATOMS: atom_id res chain seq x y z
N MET A 1 -13.53 -25.52 12.36
CA MET A 1 -12.08 -25.22 12.44
C MET A 1 -11.89 -24.08 13.41
N PRO A 2 -10.97 -24.17 14.37
CA PRO A 2 -10.59 -22.98 15.13
C PRO A 2 -9.90 -21.99 14.18
N LEU A 3 -10.20 -20.69 14.35
CA LEU A 3 -9.52 -19.62 13.62
C LEU A 3 -8.06 -19.62 14.10
N SER A 4 -7.15 -20.25 13.35
CA SER A 4 -5.75 -20.45 13.75
C SER A 4 -4.90 -19.18 13.67
N PHE A 5 -5.49 -18.06 13.25
CA PHE A 5 -4.83 -16.76 13.10
C PHE A 5 -5.48 -15.75 14.03
N ASN A 6 -4.72 -15.27 15.03
CA ASN A 6 -5.11 -14.15 15.88
C ASN A 6 -4.23 -12.95 15.53
N PRO A 7 -4.74 -11.94 14.80
CA PRO A 7 -3.94 -10.80 14.37
C PRO A 7 -3.37 -9.97 15.52
N LEU A 8 -3.93 -10.09 16.73
CA LEU A 8 -3.48 -9.35 17.91
C LEU A 8 -2.26 -9.99 18.59
N THR A 9 -1.95 -11.24 18.28
CA THR A 9 -0.75 -11.94 18.80
C THR A 9 0.42 -11.93 17.82
N GLU A 10 0.18 -11.53 16.57
CA GLU A 10 1.22 -11.46 15.54
C GLU A 10 2.13 -10.26 15.75
N LYS A 11 3.43 -10.48 15.67
CA LYS A 11 4.42 -9.40 15.72
C LYS A 11 4.50 -8.75 14.34
N GLY A 12 4.20 -7.44 14.29
CA GLY A 12 4.41 -6.64 13.09
C GLY A 12 5.89 -6.47 12.74
N ILE A 13 6.15 -5.88 11.58
CA ILE A 13 7.51 -5.52 11.15
C ILE A 13 7.86 -4.15 11.77
N PRO A 14 9.01 -4.00 12.45
CA PRO A 14 9.48 -2.69 12.93
C PRO A 14 9.60 -1.67 11.79
N ILE A 15 9.29 -0.39 12.06
CA ILE A 15 9.17 0.66 11.02
C ILE A 15 10.46 0.84 10.19
N ASP A 16 11.62 0.67 10.80
CA ASP A 16 12.94 0.74 10.17
C ASP A 16 13.18 -0.38 9.14
N ARG A 17 12.43 -1.48 9.25
CA ARG A 17 12.51 -2.65 8.36
C ARG A 17 11.37 -2.74 7.35
N GLN A 18 10.41 -1.82 7.42
CA GLN A 18 9.31 -1.79 6.47
C GLN A 18 9.77 -1.20 5.13
N PHE A 19 10.66 -0.21 5.13
CA PHE A 19 11.17 0.42 3.91
C PHE A 19 11.85 -0.59 2.98
N ARG A 20 11.28 -0.76 1.78
CA ARG A 20 11.82 -1.61 0.71
C ARG A 20 12.41 -0.76 -0.42
N ASN A 21 13.37 -1.32 -1.17
CA ASN A 21 13.79 -0.70 -2.43
C ASN A 21 12.64 -0.78 -3.44
N TRP A 22 12.50 0.24 -4.29
CA TRP A 22 11.56 0.24 -5.40
C TRP A 22 11.68 -1.02 -6.28
N SER A 23 12.90 -1.49 -6.54
CA SER A 23 13.13 -2.73 -7.31
C SER A 23 12.48 -3.97 -6.69
N GLU A 24 12.30 -4.00 -5.38
CA GLU A 24 11.66 -5.12 -4.66
C GLU A 24 10.14 -5.01 -4.63
N LEU A 25 9.59 -3.79 -4.64
CA LEU A 25 8.15 -3.52 -4.66
C LEU A 25 7.54 -3.72 -6.06
N THR A 26 8.35 -3.46 -7.08
CA THR A 26 7.97 -3.38 -8.50
C THR A 26 8.06 -4.77 -9.15
N SER A 27 7.36 -5.75 -8.59
CA SER A 27 7.24 -7.08 -9.21
C SER A 27 6.51 -6.97 -10.56
N LYS A 28 6.68 -7.97 -11.44
CA LYS A 28 6.06 -7.98 -12.77
C LYS A 28 4.56 -7.69 -12.67
N PRO A 29 4.03 -6.68 -13.40
CA PRO A 29 2.60 -6.41 -13.44
C PRO A 29 1.82 -7.61 -13.98
N PHE A 30 0.58 -7.76 -13.53
CA PHE A 30 -0.34 -8.80 -14.03
C PHE A 30 -1.43 -8.20 -14.92
N ASP A 31 -1.96 -9.00 -15.84
CA ASP A 31 -3.12 -8.61 -16.65
C ASP A 31 -4.40 -8.69 -15.80
N THR A 32 -5.08 -7.55 -15.67
CA THR A 32 -6.33 -7.43 -14.93
C THR A 32 -7.50 -8.15 -15.60
N ARG A 33 -7.40 -8.53 -16.88
CA ARG A 33 -8.46 -9.26 -17.60
C ARG A 33 -8.33 -10.77 -17.45
N GLU A 34 -7.11 -11.26 -17.26
CA GLU A 34 -6.83 -12.70 -17.16
C GLU A 34 -6.82 -13.21 -15.71
N VAL A 35 -6.61 -12.31 -14.73
CA VAL A 35 -6.54 -12.71 -13.34
C VAL A 35 -7.93 -12.97 -12.73
N HIS A 36 -7.99 -13.96 -11.82
CA HIS A 36 -9.21 -14.28 -11.09
C HIS A 36 -9.79 -13.03 -10.37
N PRO A 37 -11.13 -12.80 -10.39
CA PRO A 37 -11.77 -11.64 -9.77
C PRO A 37 -11.38 -11.41 -8.31
N TYR A 38 -11.22 -12.47 -7.53
CA TYR A 38 -10.79 -12.38 -6.13
C TYR A 38 -9.44 -11.67 -5.95
N THR A 39 -8.49 -11.90 -6.85
CA THR A 39 -7.17 -11.25 -6.81
C THR A 39 -7.31 -9.75 -7.08
N ARG A 40 -8.15 -9.35 -8.04
CA ARG A 40 -8.44 -7.92 -8.29
C ARG A 40 -9.10 -7.26 -7.10
N CYS A 41 -10.10 -7.90 -6.51
CA CYS A 41 -10.78 -7.38 -5.33
C CYS A 41 -9.79 -7.13 -4.18
N ARG A 42 -8.85 -8.05 -3.96
CA ARG A 42 -7.80 -7.87 -2.96
C ARG A 42 -6.87 -6.69 -3.28
N VAL A 43 -6.47 -6.53 -4.54
CA VAL A 43 -5.61 -5.41 -4.97
C VAL A 43 -6.31 -4.06 -4.78
N ILE A 44 -7.58 -3.95 -5.20
CA ILE A 44 -8.40 -2.75 -5.01
C ILE A 44 -8.59 -2.45 -3.53
N LEU A 45 -8.89 -3.48 -2.72
CA LEU A 45 -9.05 -3.34 -1.28
C LEU A 45 -7.76 -2.83 -0.61
N MET A 46 -6.60 -3.40 -0.95
CA MET A 46 -5.32 -2.98 -0.37
C MET A 46 -4.98 -1.54 -0.75
N ASN A 47 -5.19 -1.15 -2.01
CA ASN A 47 -5.04 0.24 -2.45
C ASN A 47 -5.94 1.20 -1.66
N GLY A 48 -7.21 0.83 -1.45
CA GLY A 48 -8.14 1.64 -0.64
C GLY A 48 -7.70 1.78 0.81
N ILE A 49 -7.20 0.70 1.42
CA ILE A 49 -6.67 0.72 2.80
C ILE A 49 -5.45 1.64 2.91
N GLU A 50 -4.49 1.54 1.97
CA GLU A 50 -3.27 2.35 1.99
C GLU A 50 -3.57 3.84 1.76
N VAL A 51 -4.48 4.17 0.83
CA VAL A 51 -4.91 5.56 0.60
C VAL A 51 -5.59 6.16 1.83
N GLU A 52 -6.47 5.41 2.47
CA GLU A 52 -7.14 5.88 3.69
C GLU A 52 -6.15 6.06 4.85
N ALA A 53 -5.16 5.15 5.00
CA ALA A 53 -4.11 5.29 6.00
C ALA A 53 -3.28 6.57 5.81
N ILE A 54 -2.93 6.92 4.56
CA ILE A 54 -2.23 8.16 4.21
C ILE A 54 -3.04 9.39 4.62
N ILE A 55 -4.33 9.42 4.27
CA ILE A 55 -5.23 10.54 4.56
C ILE A 55 -5.47 10.67 6.07
N ASN A 56 -5.76 9.56 6.75
CA ASN A 56 -6.00 9.54 8.18
C ASN A 56 -4.76 9.98 8.97
N SER A 57 -3.58 9.46 8.63
CA SER A 57 -2.33 9.87 9.29
C SER A 57 -2.03 11.35 9.07
N HIS A 58 -2.32 11.91 7.90
CA HIS A 58 -2.18 13.33 7.61
C HIS A 58 -3.15 14.16 8.47
N ASN A 59 -4.41 13.73 8.54
CA ASN A 59 -5.45 14.37 9.35
C ASN A 59 -5.15 14.32 10.86
N ALA A 60 -4.54 13.24 11.35
CA ALA A 60 -4.11 13.09 12.73
C ALA A 60 -2.95 14.03 13.06
N ALA A 61 -1.94 14.12 12.18
CA ALA A 61 -0.79 15.00 12.39
C ALA A 61 -1.17 16.49 12.53
N ARG A 62 -2.29 16.92 11.93
CA ARG A 62 -2.83 18.28 12.07
C ARG A 62 -3.56 18.55 13.38
N ARG A 63 -4.02 17.50 14.07
CA ARG A 63 -4.80 17.60 15.31
C ARG A 63 -3.97 17.37 16.57
N ILE A 64 -2.86 16.66 16.44
CA ILE A 64 -1.95 16.36 17.54
C ILE A 64 -1.00 17.54 17.74
N ALA A 65 -0.72 17.90 19.00
CA ALA A 65 0.25 18.96 19.30
C ALA A 65 1.69 18.41 19.27
N ASP A 66 1.89 17.22 19.82
CA ASP A 66 3.20 16.58 20.00
C ASP A 66 3.97 16.36 18.70
N THR A 67 5.21 16.86 18.67
CA THR A 67 6.06 16.81 17.48
C THR A 67 6.63 15.41 17.24
N GLY A 68 6.92 14.64 18.28
CA GLY A 68 7.45 13.28 18.15
C GLY A 68 6.45 12.35 17.45
N VAL A 69 5.18 12.44 17.83
CA VAL A 69 4.09 11.70 17.20
C VAL A 69 3.90 12.14 15.74
N LYS A 70 4.00 13.45 15.43
CA LYS A 70 3.94 13.93 14.04
C LYS A 70 5.06 13.35 13.17
N GLN A 71 6.28 13.28 13.71
CA GLN A 71 7.42 12.69 13.01
C GLN A 71 7.18 11.20 12.75
N MET A 72 6.67 10.46 13.74
CA MET A 72 6.33 9.05 13.57
C MET A 72 5.23 8.85 12.51
N LEU A 73 4.17 9.66 12.53
CA LEU A 73 3.11 9.64 11.52
C LEU A 73 3.64 9.99 10.12
N ALA A 74 4.67 10.83 10.01
CA ALA A 74 5.32 11.11 8.74
C ALA A 74 6.10 9.91 8.19
N LEU A 75 6.77 9.14 9.06
CA LEU A 75 7.44 7.91 8.67
C LEU A 75 6.46 6.84 8.20
N VAL A 76 5.36 6.63 8.93
CA VAL A 76 4.29 5.69 8.54
C VAL A 76 3.72 6.07 7.17
N ARG A 77 3.37 7.34 6.98
CA ARG A 77 2.81 7.81 5.70
C ARG A 77 3.76 7.62 4.51
N LYS A 78 5.07 7.77 4.73
CA LYS A 78 6.07 7.54 3.69
C LYS A 78 6.02 6.09 3.22
N GLU A 79 5.91 5.15 4.16
CA GLU A 79 5.82 3.73 3.84
C GLU A 79 4.51 3.38 3.13
N ASP A 80 3.36 3.85 3.66
CA ASP A 80 2.06 3.60 3.02
C ASP A 80 2.01 4.15 1.59
N SER A 81 2.61 5.33 1.36
CA SER A 81 2.72 5.93 0.02
C SER A 81 3.59 5.09 -0.93
N LEU A 82 4.66 4.49 -0.41
CA LEU A 82 5.57 3.63 -1.18
C LEU A 82 4.88 2.30 -1.52
N ALA A 83 4.20 1.69 -0.56
CA ALA A 83 3.42 0.47 -0.73
C ALA A 83 2.32 0.66 -1.78
N ASN A 84 1.55 1.74 -1.66
CA ASN A 84 0.49 2.11 -2.62
C ASN A 84 1.01 2.27 -4.05
N SER A 85 2.16 2.93 -4.21
CA SER A 85 2.79 3.09 -5.51
C SER A 85 3.16 1.73 -6.14
N GLY A 86 3.62 0.77 -5.33
CA GLY A 86 3.90 -0.59 -5.78
C GLY A 86 2.64 -1.41 -6.11
N VAL A 87 1.52 -1.21 -5.38
CA VAL A 87 0.22 -1.82 -5.69
C VAL A 87 -0.32 -1.31 -7.03
N ILE A 88 -0.29 0.01 -7.24
CA ILE A 88 -0.71 0.66 -8.49
C ILE A 88 0.11 0.12 -9.66
N TYR A 89 1.44 0.09 -9.54
CA TYR A 89 2.32 -0.42 -10.59
C TYR A 89 1.98 -1.86 -11.00
N ARG A 90 1.74 -2.75 -10.02
CA ARG A 90 1.41 -4.16 -10.27
C ARG A 90 0.09 -4.37 -10.99
N SER A 91 -0.87 -3.48 -10.75
CA SER A 91 -2.24 -3.59 -11.25
C SER A 91 -2.43 -3.17 -12.71
N SER A 92 -1.37 -2.83 -13.45
CA SER A 92 -1.42 -2.38 -14.86
C SER A 92 -2.36 -1.19 -15.16
N ILE A 93 -2.93 -0.53 -14.14
CA ILE A 93 -3.76 0.67 -14.27
C ILE A 93 -2.99 1.81 -14.99
N VAL A 94 -1.66 1.83 -14.91
CA VAL A 94 -0.81 2.80 -15.63
C VAL A 94 -0.20 2.22 -16.93
N ALA A 95 -0.02 0.90 -17.03
CA ALA A 95 0.69 0.29 -18.17
C ALA A 95 -0.21 0.04 -19.39
N SER A 96 -1.53 0.00 -19.21
CA SER A 96 -2.48 -0.28 -20.30
C SER A 96 -3.05 0.98 -20.97
N ASP A 97 -2.78 2.17 -20.44
CA ASP A 97 -3.37 3.43 -20.94
C ASP A 97 -2.35 4.38 -21.59
N GLN A 98 -1.04 4.07 -21.56
CA GLN A 98 0.01 4.95 -22.11
C GLN A 98 0.71 4.43 -23.37
N THR A 99 0.41 3.20 -23.81
CA THR A 99 1.07 2.57 -24.98
C THR A 99 0.11 2.25 -26.12
N ALA A 100 -1.19 2.56 -25.99
CA ALA A 100 -2.20 2.29 -27.01
C ALA A 100 -2.56 3.50 -27.90
N ASP A 101 -1.99 4.69 -27.64
CA ASP A 101 -2.42 5.94 -28.32
C ASP A 101 -1.25 6.76 -28.92
N ILE A 102 -0.12 6.10 -29.22
CA ILE A 102 1.04 6.71 -29.92
C ILE A 102 1.62 5.82 -31.03
N ALA A 103 0.77 5.13 -31.80
CA ALA A 103 1.15 4.48 -33.05
C ALA A 103 0.15 4.82 -34.17
#